data_AF-A0A9F2QZZ1-F1
#
_entry.id   AF-A0A9F2QZZ1-F1
#
_cell.length_a   1.000
_cell.length_b   1.000
_cell.length_c   1.000
_cell.angle_alpha   90.00
_cell.angle_beta   90.00
_cell.angle_gamma   90.00
#
_symmetry.space_group_name_H-M   'P 1'
#
loop_
_entity.id
_entity.type
_entity.pdbx_description
1 polymer ?
#
loop_
_entity_poly.entity_id
_entity_poly.type
_entity_poly.pdbx_seq_one_letter_code
_entity_poly.pdbx_strand_id
1 'polypeptide(L)'
;MKRFMAEFGADLAAVAQAFLKNSGEAAAAAECLRTGQRSDGCPLWSRQDDADLLEGREEARNNLETKYGVENVRKRVGFRTS
;
A
#
# COMPACT_ATOMS: atom_id res chain seq x y z
N MET A 1 9.27 0.57 12.65
CA MET A 1 8.62 -0.53 13.38
C MET A 1 8.40 -0.22 14.86
N LYS A 2 9.42 -0.27 15.74
CA LYS A 2 9.24 -0.05 17.20
C LYS A 2 8.48 1.23 17.57
N ARG A 3 8.83 2.37 16.93
CA ARG A 3 8.13 3.65 17.14
C ARG A 3 6.64 3.56 16.81
N PHE A 4 6.28 2.95 15.69
CA PHE A 4 4.89 2.79 15.26
C PHE A 4 4.11 1.87 16.20
N MET A 5 4.73 0.77 16.66
CA MET A 5 4.10 -0.12 17.63
C MET A 5 3.76 0.63 18.92
N ALA A 6 4.68 1.46 19.42
CA ALA A 6 4.46 2.27 20.61
C ALA A 6 3.43 3.40 20.38
N GLU A 7 3.50 4.09 19.25
CA GLU A 7 2.61 5.22 18.92
C GLU A 7 1.15 4.78 18.71
N PHE A 8 0.93 3.63 18.06
CA PHE A 8 -0.41 3.16 17.68
C PHE A 8 -0.93 2.00 18.55
N GLY A 9 -0.18 1.56 19.55
CA GLY A 9 -0.54 0.40 20.38
C GLY A 9 -0.71 -0.89 19.57
N ALA A 10 -0.06 -1.00 18.41
CA ALA A 10 -0.19 -2.10 17.46
C ALA A 10 0.97 -3.09 17.58
N ASP A 11 0.70 -4.36 17.29
CA ASP A 11 1.75 -5.38 17.24
C ASP A 11 2.63 -5.25 15.99
N LEU A 12 3.71 -6.02 15.94
CA LEU A 12 4.65 -5.99 14.82
C LEU A 12 3.99 -6.41 13.50
N ALA A 13 3.06 -7.37 13.53
CA ALA A 13 2.41 -7.90 12.35
C ALA A 13 1.47 -6.86 11.73
N ALA A 14 0.66 -6.19 12.53
CA ALA A 14 -0.23 -5.11 12.12
C ALA A 14 0.57 -3.93 11.54
N VAL A 15 1.65 -3.51 12.21
CA VAL A 15 2.52 -2.45 11.69
C VAL A 15 3.18 -2.89 10.39
N ALA A 16 3.74 -4.10 10.30
CA ALA A 16 4.37 -4.59 9.08
C ALA A 16 3.36 -4.67 7.92
N GLN A 17 2.15 -5.15 8.18
CA GLN A 17 1.08 -5.21 7.21
C GLN A 17 0.69 -3.81 6.72
N ALA A 18 0.57 -2.83 7.62
CA ALA A 18 0.27 -1.45 7.23
C ALA A 18 1.31 -0.89 6.25
N PHE A 19 2.61 -1.11 6.50
CA PHE A 19 3.67 -0.71 5.58
C PHE A 19 3.61 -1.48 4.24
N LEU A 20 3.44 -2.80 4.29
CA LEU A 20 3.36 -3.64 3.09
C LEU A 20 2.17 -3.27 2.19
N LYS A 21 1.07 -2.82 2.78
CA LYS A 21 -0.17 -2.45 2.08
C LYS A 21 -0.18 -1.01 1.58
N ASN A 22 0.79 -0.19 2.01
CA ASN A 22 0.95 1.22 1.65
C ASN A 22 2.31 1.49 0.98
N SER A 23 2.87 0.49 0.28
CA SER A 23 4.12 0.63 -0.49
C SER A 23 5.32 1.18 0.31
N GLY A 24 5.37 0.88 1.61
CA GLY A 24 6.43 1.35 2.50
C GLY A 24 6.31 2.82 2.93
N GLU A 25 5.27 3.54 2.50
CA GLU A 25 5.10 4.96 2.82
C GLU A 25 4.70 5.16 4.28
N ALA A 26 5.61 5.72 5.08
CA ALA A 26 5.41 5.88 6.52
C ALA A 26 4.18 6.74 6.88
N ALA A 27 3.93 7.82 6.13
CA ALA A 27 2.77 8.68 6.35
C ALA A 27 1.45 7.95 6.07
N ALA A 28 1.36 7.24 4.95
CA ALA A 28 0.17 6.45 4.58
C ALA A 28 -0.06 5.27 5.53
N ALA A 29 1.02 4.58 5.96
CA ALA A 29 0.93 3.53 6.97
C ALA A 29 0.47 4.07 8.33
N ALA A 30 0.94 5.25 8.74
CA ALA A 30 0.51 5.89 9.97
C ALA A 30 -0.97 6.27 9.91
N GLU A 31 -1.42 6.84 8.80
CA GLU A 31 -2.84 7.16 8.61
C GLU A 31 -3.72 5.91 8.62
N CYS A 32 -3.29 4.86 7.91
CA CYS A 32 -3.97 3.57 7.90
C CYS A 32 -4.09 2.96 9.31
N LEU A 33 -3.09 3.14 10.18
CA LEU A 33 -3.16 2.66 11.56
C LEU A 33 -4.08 3.51 12.45
N ARG A 34 -4.30 4.79 12.11
CA ARG A 34 -5.22 5.67 12.83
C ARG A 34 -6.67 5.49 12.41
N THR A 35 -6.93 5.41 11.11
CA THR A 35 -8.29 5.50 10.55
C THR A 35 -8.73 4.24 9.83
N GLY A 36 -7.82 3.29 9.59
CA GLY A 36 -8.08 2.12 8.75
C GLY A 36 -8.10 2.42 7.25
N GLN A 37 -7.83 3.65 6.85
CA GLN A 37 -7.96 4.13 5.47
C GLN A 37 -6.69 4.86 5.01
N ARG A 38 -6.56 5.06 3.70
CA ARG A 38 -5.50 5.90 3.13
C ARG A 38 -5.99 7.34 3.00
N SER A 39 -5.07 8.29 3.17
CA SER A 39 -5.34 9.72 3.04
C SER A 39 -5.71 10.17 1.63
N ASP A 40 -5.33 9.41 0.60
CA ASP A 40 -5.60 9.70 -0.81
C ASP A 40 -6.94 9.13 -1.31
N GLY A 41 -7.75 8.57 -0.42
CA GLY A 41 -9.05 7.97 -0.76
C GLY A 41 -8.96 6.65 -1.52
N CYS A 42 -7.76 6.19 -1.88
CA CYS A 42 -7.56 4.93 -2.57
C CYS A 42 -7.67 3.74 -1.60
N PRO A 43 -8.01 2.54 -2.09
CA PRO A 43 -7.98 1.34 -1.25
C PRO A 43 -6.55 0.93 -0.89
N LEU A 44 -6.41 -0.01 0.04
CA LEU A 44 -5.15 -0.70 0.30
C LEU A 44 -4.81 -1.68 -0.84
N TRP A 45 -3.52 -1.98 -1.02
CA TRP A 45 -3.07 -2.95 -2.03
C TRP A 45 -3.40 -4.40 -1.61
N SER A 46 -4.16 -5.13 -2.41
CA SER A 46 -4.41 -6.56 -2.17
C SER A 46 -3.32 -7.44 -2.80
N ARG A 47 -3.38 -8.75 -2.51
CA ARG A 47 -2.52 -9.73 -3.18
C ARG A 47 -2.84 -9.85 -4.67
N GLN A 48 -4.12 -9.71 -5.03
CA GLN A 48 -4.55 -9.78 -6.43
C GLN A 48 -4.03 -8.56 -7.21
N ASP A 49 -4.12 -7.37 -6.62
CA ASP A 49 -3.58 -6.16 -7.25
C ASP A 49 -2.09 -6.29 -7.53
N ASP A 50 -1.33 -6.87 -6.60
CA ASP A 50 0.10 -7.16 -6.81
C ASP A 50 0.34 -8.22 -7.90
N ALA A 51 -0.54 -9.23 -8.04
CA ALA A 51 -0.44 -10.23 -9.08
C ALA A 51 -0.72 -9.63 -10.47
N ASP A 52 -1.78 -8.83 -10.57
CA ASP A 52 -2.16 -8.10 -11.78
C ASP A 52 -1.06 -7.11 -12.22
N LEU A 53 -0.43 -6.44 -11.24
CA LEU A 53 0.69 -5.53 -11.49
C LEU A 53 1.91 -6.26 -12.07
N LEU A 54 2.19 -7.48 -11.60
CA LEU A 54 3.34 -8.29 -12.05
C LEU A 54 3.07 -9.04 -13.35
N GLU A 55 1.81 -9.34 -13.68
CA GLU A 55 1.44 -9.95 -14.96
C GLU A 55 1.74 -9.03 -16.15
N GLY A 56 1.76 -7.71 -15.93
CA GLY A 56 2.21 -6.73 -16.90
C GLY A 56 1.30 -6.57 -18.13
N ARG A 57 0.08 -7.12 -18.09
CA ARG A 57 -0.94 -6.88 -19.13
C ARG A 57 -1.38 -5.42 -19.10
N GLU A 58 -1.48 -4.80 -20.27
CA GLU A 58 -1.87 -3.39 -20.41
C GLU A 58 -3.25 -3.12 -19.79
N GLU A 59 -4.22 -3.99 -20.03
CA GLU A 59 -5.57 -3.88 -19.44
C GLU A 59 -5.55 -3.92 -17.91
N ALA A 60 -4.76 -4.83 -17.33
CA ALA A 60 -4.60 -4.94 -15.88
C ALA A 60 -3.96 -3.67 -15.29
N ARG A 61 -2.95 -3.12 -15.99
CA ARG A 61 -2.30 -1.86 -15.61
C ARG A 61 -3.27 -0.68 -15.66
N ASN A 62 -4.07 -0.56 -16.72
CA ASN A 62 -5.07 0.50 -16.86
C ASN A 62 -6.15 0.43 -15.77
N ASN A 63 -6.58 -0.78 -15.40
CA ASN A 63 -7.51 -0.99 -14.29
C ASN A 63 -6.90 -0.56 -12.95
N LEU A 64 -5.63 -0.89 -12.71
CA LEU A 64 -4.92 -0.48 -11.50
C LEU A 64 -4.69 1.03 -11.45
N GLU A 65 -4.35 1.67 -12.57
CA GLU A 65 -4.21 3.13 -12.65
C GLU A 65 -5.55 3.83 -12.43
N THR A 66 -6.66 3.26 -12.88
CA THR A 66 -8.01 3.76 -12.58
C THR A 66 -8.34 3.63 -11.08
N LYS A 67 -7.96 2.51 -10.46
CA LYS A 67 -8.29 2.20 -9.06
C LYS A 67 -7.43 2.95 -8.04
N TYR A 68 -6.15 3.14 -8.34
CA TYR A 68 -5.17 3.69 -7.40
C TYR A 68 -4.60 5.04 -7.85
N GLY A 69 -4.75 5.42 -9.12
CA GLY A 69 -4.04 6.55 -9.71
C GLY A 69 -2.63 6.18 -10.18
N VAL A 70 -2.18 6.83 -11.25
CA VAL A 70 -0.90 6.58 -11.92
C VAL A 70 0.29 6.64 -10.96
N GLU A 71 0.33 7.66 -10.10
CA GLU A 71 1.44 7.85 -9.15
C GLU A 71 1.51 6.71 -8.12
N ASN A 72 0.38 6.24 -7.61
CA ASN A 72 0.37 5.13 -6.65
C ASN A 72 0.78 3.81 -7.29
N VAL A 73 0.36 3.56 -8.54
CA VAL A 73 0.82 2.41 -9.33
C VAL A 73 2.33 2.46 -9.52
N ARG A 74 2.87 3.61 -9.93
CA ARG A 74 4.32 3.80 -10.10
C ARG A 74 5.09 3.52 -8.80
N LYS A 75 4.64 4.08 -7.67
CA LYS A 75 5.25 3.81 -6.35
C LYS A 75 5.19 2.33 -6.00
N ARG A 76 4.06 1.67 -6.28
CA ARG A 76 3.90 0.24 -6.00
C ARG A 76 4.84 -0.62 -6.81
N VAL A 77 5.02 -0.33 -8.10
CA VAL A 77 6.00 -1.02 -8.94
C VAL A 77 7.38 -0.91 -8.30
N GLY A 78 7.83 0.30 -7.99
CA GLY A 78 9.12 0.52 -7.35
C GLY A 78 9.30 -0.27 -6.05
N PHE A 79 8.27 -0.30 -5.20
CA PHE A 79 8.27 -1.07 -3.95
C PHE A 79 8.29 -2.60 -4.15
N ARG A 80 7.63 -3.12 -5.20
CA ARG A 80 7.56 -4.58 -5.45
C ARG A 80 8.81 -5.12 -6.14
N THR A 81 9.62 -4.24 -6.73
CA THR A 81 10.87 -4.58 -7.44
C THR A 81 12.14 -4.29 -6.63
N SER A 82 12.02 -3.73 -5.42
CA SER A 82 13.14 -3.38 -4.53
C SER A 82 13.56 -4.51 -3.61
#